data_AF-A0A960GSJ0-F1
#
_entry.id   AF-A0A960GSJ0-F1
#
_cell.length_a   1.000
_cell.length_b   1.000
_cell.length_c   1.000
_cell.angle_alpha   90.00
_cell.angle_beta   90.00
_cell.angle_gamma   90.00
#
_symmetry.space_group_name_H-M   'P 1'
#
loop_
_entity.id
_entity.type
_entity.pdbx_description
1 polymer ?
#
loop_
_entity_poly.entity_id
_entity_poly.type
_entity_poly.pdbx_seq_one_letter_code
_entity_poly.pdbx_strand_id
1 'polypeptide(L)'
;MSDETTTEATTVDTAADQTSPPVDSPGDDQGGSAPQQHEPDTFPRTYVEELRQENGRYRQRAAQADTYAQRLHTELVRATGRLADPTDLPFDAEHLEDGDKLSLALDDLLARKPHLSNRKPVGDIGQGAAPSAGTVDLAAILRGRAG
;
A
#
# COMPACT_ATOMS: atom_id res chain seq x y z
N MET A 1 44.50 12.72 19.31
CA MET A 1 43.75 11.45 19.21
C MET A 1 42.77 11.65 18.09
N SER A 2 43.17 11.23 16.90
CA SER A 2 42.40 11.34 15.67
C SER A 2 42.22 9.90 15.20
N ASP A 3 41.03 9.34 15.41
CA ASP A 3 40.70 8.00 14.94
C ASP A 3 40.20 8.12 13.50
N GLU A 4 41.07 7.74 12.57
CA GLU A 4 40.71 7.18 11.26
C GLU A 4 40.33 5.70 11.43
N THR A 5 39.49 5.21 10.50
CA THR A 5 39.13 3.82 10.12
C THR A 5 37.62 3.59 10.20
N THR A 6 36.93 2.95 9.26
CA THR A 6 37.22 2.42 7.92
C THR A 6 35.84 2.15 7.31
N THR A 7 35.53 2.72 6.15
CA THR A 7 34.32 2.38 5.38
C THR A 7 34.64 1.20 4.50
N GLU A 8 34.14 0.01 4.83
CA GLU A 8 34.15 -1.16 3.94
C GLU A 8 33.13 -0.92 2.80
N ALA A 9 33.62 -0.45 1.66
CA ALA A 9 32.90 -0.57 0.40
C ALA A 9 33.09 -2.00 -0.11
N THR A 10 32.00 -2.78 -0.09
CA THR A 10 31.94 -4.08 -0.78
C THR A 10 31.90 -3.82 -2.29
N THR A 11 33.05 -4.00 -2.94
CA THR A 11 33.22 -3.98 -4.39
C THR A 11 32.73 -5.31 -4.94
N VAL A 12 31.59 -5.33 -5.62
CA VAL A 12 31.15 -6.50 -6.39
C VAL A 12 31.88 -6.45 -7.73
N ASP A 13 32.88 -7.31 -7.84
CA ASP A 13 33.58 -7.66 -9.06
C ASP A 13 32.61 -8.38 -10.01
N THR A 14 32.24 -7.73 -11.12
CA THR A 14 31.53 -8.40 -12.23
C THR A 14 32.43 -8.31 -13.45
N ALA A 15 33.29 -9.32 -13.54
CA ALA A 15 34.11 -9.60 -14.71
C ALA A 15 33.21 -10.06 -15.88
N ALA A 16 33.36 -9.33 -16.98
CA ALA A 16 33.24 -9.73 -18.38
C ALA A 16 32.32 -10.91 -18.75
N ASP A 17 31.22 -10.59 -19.45
CA ASP A 17 30.77 -11.42 -20.56
C ASP A 17 30.22 -10.52 -21.68
N GLN A 18 31.13 -10.07 -22.56
CA GLN A 18 30.77 -9.54 -23.87
C GLN A 18 30.60 -10.72 -24.83
N THR A 19 29.40 -11.29 -24.88
CA THR A 19 29.02 -12.20 -25.96
C THR A 19 28.24 -11.41 -27.01
N SER A 20 28.97 -10.92 -28.02
CA SER A 20 28.39 -10.48 -29.29
C SER A 20 27.74 -11.68 -29.99
N PRO A 21 26.52 -11.58 -30.53
CA PRO A 21 25.96 -12.66 -31.32
C PRO A 21 26.77 -12.85 -32.62
N PRO A 22 26.99 -14.10 -33.07
CA PRO A 22 27.70 -14.36 -34.32
C PRO A 22 26.88 -13.81 -35.50
N VAL A 23 27.56 -13.06 -36.36
CA VAL A 23 27.03 -12.61 -37.65
C VAL A 23 27.06 -13.82 -38.58
N ASP A 24 25.95 -14.55 -38.66
CA ASP A 24 25.75 -15.57 -39.68
C ASP A 24 25.39 -14.86 -41.00
N SER A 25 26.27 -14.96 -41.99
CA SER A 25 26.07 -14.39 -43.33
C SER A 25 25.43 -15.47 -44.19
N PRO A 26 24.14 -15.37 -44.57
CA PRO A 26 23.56 -16.31 -45.51
C PRO A 26 24.09 -15.98 -46.91
N GLY A 27 24.57 -17.01 -47.60
CA GLY A 27 25.09 -16.91 -48.95
C GLY A 27 24.08 -16.38 -49.97
N ASP A 28 24.63 -15.79 -51.03
CA ASP A 28 23.92 -15.40 -52.25
C ASP A 28 23.08 -16.55 -52.83
N ASP A 29 21.76 -16.37 -52.88
CA ASP A 29 20.88 -17.05 -53.83
C ASP A 29 20.05 -15.99 -54.57
N GLN A 30 20.34 -15.85 -55.87
CA GLN A 30 19.65 -14.93 -56.77
C GLN A 30 18.23 -15.46 -57.07
N GLY A 31 17.19 -14.69 -56.74
CA GLY A 31 15.86 -14.94 -57.29
C GLY A 31 14.68 -14.48 -56.45
N GLY A 32 14.58 -13.18 -56.16
CA GLY A 32 13.38 -12.62 -55.55
C GLY A 32 13.51 -11.12 -55.38
N SER A 33 12.58 -10.37 -55.98
CA SER A 33 12.49 -8.91 -55.99
C SER A 33 13.01 -8.28 -54.68
N ALA A 34 14.10 -7.51 -54.77
CA ALA A 34 14.64 -6.78 -53.64
C ALA A 34 13.49 -5.98 -52.97
N PRO A 35 13.24 -6.13 -51.66
CA PRO A 35 12.35 -5.22 -50.98
C PRO A 35 12.95 -3.83 -51.16
N GLN A 36 12.16 -2.91 -51.73
CA GLN A 36 12.53 -1.50 -51.79
C GLN A 36 12.86 -1.09 -50.36
N GLN A 37 14.14 -0.84 -50.09
CA GLN A 37 14.57 -0.37 -48.78
C GLN A 37 14.07 1.07 -48.64
N HIS A 38 12.86 1.21 -48.11
CA HIS A 38 12.37 2.48 -47.63
C HIS A 38 13.26 2.88 -46.46
N GLU A 39 13.97 4.00 -46.60
CA GLU A 39 14.62 4.63 -45.45
C GLU A 39 13.57 4.82 -44.35
N PRO A 40 13.88 4.49 -43.09
CA PRO A 40 12.90 4.60 -42.02
C PRO A 40 12.49 6.06 -41.83
N ASP A 41 11.20 6.34 -42.00
CA ASP A 41 10.63 7.66 -41.71
C ASP A 41 10.97 8.06 -40.27
N THR A 42 11.73 9.14 -40.12
CA THR A 42 12.19 9.63 -38.82
C THR A 42 11.31 10.79 -38.36
N PHE A 43 10.70 10.63 -37.19
CA PHE A 43 9.88 11.68 -36.59
C PHE A 43 10.70 12.93 -36.23
N PRO A 44 10.13 14.15 -36.36
CA PRO A 44 10.82 15.36 -35.96
C PRO A 44 11.09 15.35 -34.46
N ARG A 45 12.26 15.87 -34.06
CA ARG A 45 12.73 15.88 -32.67
C ARG A 45 11.71 16.49 -31.69
N THR A 46 11.09 17.60 -32.09
CA THR A 46 10.09 18.32 -31.29
C THR A 46 8.89 17.43 -30.94
N TYR A 47 8.38 16.67 -31.91
CA TYR A 47 7.26 15.75 -31.70
C TYR A 47 7.59 14.65 -30.70
N VAL A 48 8.78 14.05 -30.79
CA VAL A 48 9.19 12.99 -29.85
C VAL A 48 9.43 13.56 -28.45
N GLU A 49 9.97 14.77 -28.34
CA GLU A 49 10.15 15.46 -27.05
C GLU A 49 8.80 15.76 -26.38
N GLU A 50 7.83 16.28 -27.13
CA GLU A 50 6.46 16.50 -26.65
C GLU A 50 5.82 15.18 -26.19
N LEU A 51 5.95 14.12 -26.99
CA LEU A 51 5.44 12.79 -26.66
C LEU A 51 6.08 12.24 -25.38
N ARG A 52 7.39 12.42 -25.19
CA ARG A 52 8.07 12.01 -23.94
C ARG A 52 7.56 12.77 -22.72
N GLN A 53 7.37 14.08 -22.85
CA GLN A 53 6.81 14.89 -21.78
C GLN A 53 5.39 14.47 -21.44
N GLU A 54 4.55 14.22 -22.45
CA GLU A 54 3.17 13.79 -22.26
C GLU A 54 3.09 12.41 -21.58
N ASN A 55 3.85 11.44 -22.08
CA ASN A 55 3.96 10.12 -21.47
C ASN A 55 4.52 10.19 -20.03
N GLY A 56 5.48 11.08 -19.78
CA GLY A 56 5.98 11.36 -18.43
C GLY A 56 4.86 11.80 -17.48
N ARG A 57 4.00 12.73 -17.91
CA ARG A 57 2.84 13.18 -17.13
C ARG A 57 1.83 12.06 -16.88
N TYR A 58 1.59 11.17 -17.84
CA TYR A 58 0.68 10.04 -17.62
C TYR A 58 1.23 9.03 -16.60
N ARG A 59 2.53 8.72 -16.65
CA ARG A 59 3.16 7.84 -15.66
C ARG A 59 3.09 8.42 -14.26
N GLN A 60 3.35 9.72 -14.11
CA GLN A 60 3.22 10.41 -12.83
C GLN A 60 1.79 10.36 -12.29
N ARG A 61 0.78 10.63 -13.14
CA ARG A 61 -0.63 10.57 -12.76
C ARG A 61 -1.09 9.16 -12.39
N ALA A 62 -0.66 8.15 -13.14
CA ALA A 62 -0.97 6.75 -12.84
C ALA A 62 -0.40 6.34 -11.47
N ALA A 63 0.86 6.67 -11.18
CA ALA A 63 1.47 6.37 -9.88
C ALA A 63 0.75 7.06 -8.71
N GLN A 64 0.25 8.28 -8.92
CA GLN A 64 -0.57 8.99 -7.92
C GLN A 64 -1.94 8.35 -7.74
N ALA A 65 -2.56 7.85 -8.82
CA ALA A 65 -3.86 7.19 -8.76
C ALA A 65 -3.84 5.95 -7.85
N ASP A 66 -2.81 5.12 -7.95
CA ASP A 66 -2.63 3.93 -7.08
C ASP A 66 -2.52 4.34 -5.60
N THR A 67 -1.78 5.41 -5.33
CA THR A 67 -1.63 5.96 -3.97
C THR A 67 -2.97 6.45 -3.42
N TYR A 68 -3.78 7.13 -4.24
CA TYR A 68 -5.09 7.61 -3.82
C TYR A 68 -6.10 6.47 -3.65
N ALA A 69 -6.05 5.44 -4.49
CA ALA A 69 -6.89 4.25 -4.37
C ALA A 69 -6.65 3.52 -3.04
N GLN A 70 -5.39 3.32 -2.67
CA GLN A 70 -5.02 2.70 -1.38
C GLN A 70 -5.51 3.53 -0.18
N ARG A 71 -5.35 4.85 -0.24
CA ARG A 71 -5.84 5.76 0.81
C ARG A 71 -7.36 5.70 0.94
N LEU A 72 -8.06 5.75 -0.19
CA LEU A 72 -9.52 5.66 -0.21
C LEU A 72 -10.00 4.33 0.38
N HIS A 73 -9.38 3.22 -0.01
CA HIS A 73 -9.72 1.90 0.54
C HIS A 73 -9.54 1.87 2.06
N THR A 74 -8.41 2.36 2.56
CA THR A 74 -8.14 2.44 4.00
C THR A 74 -9.21 3.28 4.73
N GLU A 75 -9.62 4.41 4.16
CA GLU A 75 -10.67 5.24 4.75
C GLU A 75 -12.06 4.59 4.70
N LEU A 76 -12.41 3.87 3.63
CA LEU A 76 -13.65 3.10 3.56
C LEU A 76 -13.69 2.01 4.64
N VAL A 77 -12.59 1.28 4.81
CA VAL A 77 -12.43 0.28 5.87
C VAL A 77 -12.55 0.93 7.24
N ARG A 78 -11.89 2.08 7.46
CA ARG A 78 -12.00 2.84 8.71
C ARG A 78 -13.44 3.28 8.98
N ALA A 79 -14.17 3.73 7.96
CA ALA A 79 -15.56 4.17 8.07
C ALA A 79 -16.50 3.05 8.52
N THR A 80 -16.18 1.77 8.23
CA THR A 80 -16.96 0.64 8.76
C THR A 80 -16.83 0.49 10.29
N GLY A 81 -15.71 0.94 10.88
CA GLY A 81 -15.43 0.83 12.32
C GLY A 81 -15.26 -0.60 12.84
N ARG A 82 -15.20 -1.61 11.97
CA ARG A 82 -15.20 -3.03 12.34
C ARG A 82 -13.81 -3.56 12.72
N LEU A 83 -12.76 -3.05 12.07
CA LEU A 83 -11.37 -3.39 12.36
C LEU A 83 -10.75 -2.42 13.36
N ALA A 84 -9.83 -2.92 14.19
CA ALA A 84 -9.02 -2.11 15.08
C ALA A 84 -8.01 -1.25 14.29
N ASP A 85 -7.34 -1.86 13.30
CA ASP A 85 -6.48 -1.17 12.34
C ASP A 85 -7.04 -1.33 10.91
N PRO A 86 -7.37 -0.24 10.19
CA PRO A 86 -7.89 -0.32 8.83
C PRO A 86 -6.86 -0.84 7.81
N THR A 87 -5.56 -0.87 8.16
CA THR A 87 -4.49 -1.38 7.28
C THR A 87 -4.37 -2.92 7.32
N ASP A 88 -5.09 -3.59 8.23
CA ASP A 88 -5.09 -5.06 8.32
C ASP A 88 -5.80 -5.75 7.15
N LEU A 89 -6.70 -5.04 6.45
CA LEU A 89 -7.32 -5.54 5.22
C LEU A 89 -6.46 -5.12 4.01
N PRO A 90 -5.87 -6.07 3.26
CA PRO A 90 -5.09 -5.72 2.07
C PRO A 90 -5.97 -5.02 1.02
N PHE A 91 -5.34 -4.13 0.27
CA PHE A 91 -5.99 -3.43 -0.84
C PHE A 91 -6.48 -4.42 -1.89
N ASP A 92 -7.73 -4.25 -2.30
CA ASP A 92 -8.33 -4.89 -3.47
C ASP A 92 -9.12 -3.82 -4.22
N ALA A 93 -8.94 -3.73 -5.53
CA ALA A 93 -9.65 -2.76 -6.36
C ALA A 93 -11.16 -3.01 -6.34
N GLU A 94 -11.60 -4.27 -6.22
CA GLU A 94 -13.02 -4.61 -6.22
C GLU A 94 -13.75 -4.04 -4.99
N HIS A 95 -13.05 -3.79 -3.88
CA HIS A 95 -13.61 -3.17 -2.69
C HIS A 95 -13.99 -1.69 -2.90
N LEU A 96 -13.41 -1.01 -3.88
CA LEU A 96 -13.73 0.39 -4.20
C LEU A 96 -14.98 0.51 -5.07
N GLU A 97 -15.22 -0.49 -5.91
CA GLU A 97 -16.35 -0.51 -6.85
C GLU A 97 -17.61 -1.13 -6.22
N ASP A 98 -17.44 -2.08 -5.31
CA ASP A 98 -18.52 -2.84 -4.69
C ASP A 98 -18.35 -2.92 -3.16
N GLY A 99 -19.23 -2.22 -2.45
CA GLY A 99 -19.26 -2.21 -0.99
C GLY A 99 -19.65 -3.55 -0.37
N ASP A 100 -20.43 -4.38 -1.07
CA ASP A 100 -20.83 -5.69 -0.57
C ASP A 100 -19.62 -6.62 -0.55
N LYS A 101 -18.75 -6.56 -1.57
CA LYS A 101 -17.47 -7.29 -1.59
C LYS A 101 -16.56 -6.89 -0.44
N LEU A 102 -16.44 -5.58 -0.16
CA LEU A 102 -15.70 -5.09 1.00
C LEU A 102 -16.26 -5.68 2.30
N SER A 103 -17.58 -5.71 2.45
CA SER A 103 -18.23 -6.23 3.65
C SER A 103 -17.99 -7.73 3.84
N LEU A 104 -18.07 -8.52 2.77
CA LEU A 104 -17.81 -9.95 2.77
C LEU A 104 -16.34 -10.27 3.10
N ALA A 105 -15.40 -9.50 2.53
CA ALA A 105 -13.99 -9.65 2.82
C ALA A 105 -13.68 -9.34 4.30
N LEU A 106 -14.35 -8.34 4.88
CA LEU A 106 -14.27 -8.05 6.31
C LEU A 106 -14.85 -9.18 7.15
N ASP A 107 -15.99 -9.74 6.77
CA ASP A 107 -16.61 -10.87 7.49
C ASP A 107 -15.71 -12.11 7.48
N ASP A 108 -15.16 -12.48 6.33
CA ASP A 108 -14.23 -13.59 6.22
C ASP A 108 -12.94 -13.35 7.03
N LEU A 109 -12.37 -12.13 6.94
CA LEU A 109 -11.18 -11.77 7.71
C LEU A 109 -11.43 -11.88 9.21
N LEU A 110 -12.55 -11.35 9.70
CA LEU A 110 -12.90 -11.38 11.12
C LEU A 110 -13.26 -12.78 11.60
N ALA A 111 -13.87 -13.62 10.77
CA ALA A 111 -14.12 -15.02 11.07
C ALA A 111 -12.81 -15.79 11.26
N ARG A 112 -11.80 -15.54 10.41
CA ARG A 112 -10.48 -16.17 10.52
C ARG A 112 -9.61 -15.56 11.62
N LYS A 113 -9.71 -14.24 11.84
CA LYS A 113 -8.88 -13.47 12.77
C LYS A 113 -9.73 -12.58 13.68
N PRO A 114 -10.41 -13.16 14.68
CA PRO A 114 -11.32 -12.43 15.56
C PRO A 114 -10.63 -11.43 16.51
N HIS A 115 -9.31 -11.44 16.58
CA HIS A 115 -8.52 -10.48 17.36
C HIS A 115 -8.32 -9.14 16.64
N LEU A 116 -8.53 -9.07 15.32
CA LEU A 116 -8.44 -7.83 14.55
C LEU A 116 -9.70 -6.96 14.66
N SER A 117 -10.77 -7.50 15.23
CA SER A 117 -12.00 -6.75 15.47
C SER A 117 -11.76 -5.59 16.44
N ASN A 118 -12.42 -4.46 16.18
CA ASN A 118 -12.38 -3.30 17.04
C ASN A 118 -12.95 -3.63 18.43
N ARG A 119 -12.08 -3.73 19.44
CA ARG A 119 -12.47 -3.96 20.83
C ARG A 119 -12.38 -2.64 21.58
N LYS A 120 -13.51 -1.96 21.74
CA LYS A 120 -13.63 -0.88 22.73
C LYS A 120 -13.90 -1.52 24.10
N PRO A 121 -13.02 -1.34 25.10
CA PRO A 121 -13.34 -1.72 26.47
C PRO A 121 -14.58 -0.93 26.90
N VAL A 122 -15.62 -1.63 27.33
CA VAL A 122 -16.85 -1.02 27.86
C VAL A 122 -16.96 -1.42 29.33
N GLY A 123 -17.18 -0.43 30.20
CA GLY A 123 -17.37 -0.64 31.64
C GLY A 123 -16.41 0.18 32.51
N ASP A 124 -16.76 0.30 33.79
CA ASP A 124 -15.88 0.84 34.82
C ASP A 124 -14.92 -0.27 35.27
N ILE A 125 -13.63 -0.11 34.98
CA ILE A 125 -12.56 -1.03 35.37
C ILE A 125 -12.03 -0.74 36.78
N GLY A 126 -12.69 0.15 37.54
CA GLY A 126 -12.31 0.53 38.91
C GLY A 126 -11.04 1.38 38.97
N GLN A 127 -10.65 1.99 37.85
CA GLN A 127 -9.47 2.84 37.72
C GLN A 127 -9.91 4.25 37.34
N GLY A 128 -9.63 5.22 38.22
CA GLY A 128 -10.01 6.63 38.05
C GLY A 128 -10.97 7.11 39.13
N ALA A 129 -11.36 8.38 39.04
CA ALA A 129 -12.35 8.95 39.94
C ALA A 129 -13.72 8.31 39.67
N ALA A 130 -14.08 7.30 40.46
CA ALA A 130 -15.43 6.77 40.47
C ALA A 130 -16.41 7.88 40.95
N PRO A 131 -17.64 7.95 40.40
CA PRO A 131 -18.67 8.77 41.02
C PRO A 131 -18.79 8.35 42.47
N SER A 132 -18.63 9.27 43.43
CA SER A 132 -18.60 8.90 44.84
C SER A 132 -19.91 8.18 45.16
N ALA A 133 -19.84 6.92 45.58
CA ALA A 133 -20.97 6.24 46.18
C ALA A 133 -21.52 7.19 47.24
N GLY A 134 -22.81 7.53 47.11
CA GLY A 134 -23.42 8.69 47.76
C GLY A 134 -23.03 8.84 49.24
N THR A 135 -22.97 10.09 49.70
CA THR A 135 -22.60 10.48 51.05
C THR A 135 -23.21 9.53 52.08
N VAL A 136 -22.38 8.76 52.78
CA VAL A 136 -22.83 7.82 53.80
C VAL A 136 -23.56 8.59 54.89
N ASP A 137 -24.87 8.37 55.03
CA ASP A 137 -25.69 9.02 56.06
C ASP A 137 -25.57 8.26 57.40
N LEU A 138 -24.70 8.76 58.26
CA LEU A 138 -24.46 8.22 59.59
C LEU A 138 -25.71 8.34 60.50
N ALA A 139 -26.56 9.35 60.28
CA ALA A 139 -27.77 9.53 61.08
C ALA A 139 -28.83 8.47 60.73
N ALA A 140 -28.90 8.04 59.47
CA ALA A 140 -29.74 6.91 59.07
C ALA A 140 -29.28 5.59 59.70
N ILE A 141 -27.96 5.33 59.71
CA ILE A 141 -27.38 4.11 60.29
C ILE A 141 -27.62 4.03 61.81
N LEU A 142 -27.46 5.14 62.53
CA LEU A 142 -27.70 5.18 63.98
C LEU A 142 -29.19 4.99 64.33
N ARG A 143 -30.10 5.57 63.55
CA ARG A 143 -31.54 5.45 63.78
C ARG A 143 -32.04 4.03 63.55
N GLY A 144 -31.47 3.32 62.58
CA GLY A 144 -31.78 1.90 62.32
C GLY A 144 -31.29 0.93 63.39
N ARG A 145 -30.35 1.34 64.27
CA ARG A 145 -29.78 0.50 65.32
C ARG A 145 -30.40 0.73 66.71
N ALA A 146 -31.18 1.80 66.86
CA ALA A 146 -31.84 2.19 68.11
C ALA A 146 -33.32 1.75 68.18
N GLY A 147 -33.75 0.84 67.29
CA GLY A 147 -35.06 0.20 67.30
C GLY A 147 -35.00 -1.23 67.79
#